data_AF-A0A0R2R861-F1
#
_entry.id   AF-A0A0R2R861-F1
#
_cell.length_a   1.000
_cell.length_b   1.000
_cell.length_c   1.000
_cell.angle_alpha   90.00
_cell.angle_beta   90.00
_cell.angle_gamma   90.00
#
_symmetry.space_group_name_H-M   'P 1'
#
loop_
_entity.id
_entity.type
_entity.pdbx_description
1 polymer ?
#
loop_
_entity_poly.entity_id
_entity_poly.type
_entity_poly.pdbx_seq_one_letter_code
_entity_poly.pdbx_strand_id
1 'polypeptide(L)'
;MRTEMLLRKLITRLAFVVVALLTVLAPAQIASAHAILLTSEPAPSAVLDQSPTEIALFFNEFIDTVFGKIRILDSTGNVVQVVKPIRDAANHTIVRAPISTLESGTYVVVWRVASADSHPAQGSFAFQIGNTSTDVSAISKYQELERHGLASLFNVIRWVTYLGVVLLIGGIGLLQAVRTDRLSSRSTLALKSGWAFAALGTLEALIAYGPHISGYKIYKAVDLSLLLETLTTQYGKMQLARLLLLGVIGALIAVIQFRGTWWWKFGVWASLVGITLTLSLAGHPVATNPVALSIGLDMSHMLAVSLWVGPLLIIVYDRNMWLATDESTSAPSLRWFSRTAGFAVPVIVVTGVIQAWLMLDGFGQILESRYGRTLIVKVCLVVVLIALGAVSRVAMQRKQSGSLRQSMGIEVLFGLIILALTSTLVAMPPKGVLEPAPLSSTIFQGQMIVELSLTSARIGQSEVHMVVARADGTFVQIEAATARMSMPARNIPNGPIVLEETGSNHFSGVTEFAYSGEWVIEILVKQTASSTTLFKIAVEIKK
;
A
#
# COMPACT_ATOMS: atom_id res chain seq x y z
N MET A 1 -38.54 2.44 27.51
CA MET A 1 -38.41 0.96 27.47
C MET A 1 -38.13 0.40 26.07
N ARG A 2 -38.96 0.63 25.05
CA ARG A 2 -38.76 0.05 23.69
C ARG A 2 -37.48 0.52 22.99
N THR A 3 -37.15 1.81 23.10
CA THR A 3 -35.96 2.43 22.49
C THR A 3 -34.65 1.98 23.15
N GLU A 4 -34.62 1.86 24.48
CA GLU A 4 -33.46 1.35 25.21
C GLU A 4 -33.20 -0.14 24.94
N MET A 5 -34.27 -0.92 24.77
CA MET A 5 -34.17 -2.32 24.39
C MET A 5 -33.63 -2.50 22.97
N LEU A 6 -34.04 -1.62 22.03
CA LEU A 6 -33.50 -1.57 20.66
C LEU A 6 -32.03 -1.12 20.67
N LEU A 7 -31.67 -0.13 21.47
CA LEU A 7 -30.30 0.35 21.63
C LEU A 7 -29.38 -0.73 22.22
N ARG A 8 -29.83 -1.46 23.25
CA ARG A 8 -29.08 -2.60 23.82
C ARG A 8 -28.89 -3.71 22.79
N LYS A 9 -29.94 -4.12 22.07
CA LYS A 9 -29.85 -5.12 21.01
C LYS A 9 -28.92 -4.68 19.87
N LEU A 10 -28.91 -3.39 19.54
CA LEU A 10 -28.01 -2.81 18.56
C LEU A 10 -26.55 -2.83 19.06
N ILE A 11 -26.31 -2.45 20.32
CA ILE A 11 -24.99 -2.49 20.97
C ILE A 11 -24.43 -3.93 21.02
N THR A 12 -25.26 -4.93 21.36
CA THR A 12 -24.81 -6.33 21.40
C THR A 12 -24.48 -6.85 20.00
N ARG A 13 -25.27 -6.49 18.99
CA ARG A 13 -24.97 -6.83 17.57
C ARG A 13 -23.73 -6.11 17.06
N LEU A 14 -23.54 -4.85 17.44
CA LEU A 14 -22.35 -4.04 17.15
C LEU A 14 -21.10 -4.63 17.81
N ALA A 15 -21.18 -5.04 19.07
CA ALA A 15 -20.07 -5.70 19.76
C ALA A 15 -19.67 -7.00 19.06
N PHE A 16 -20.65 -7.77 18.57
CA PHE A 16 -20.39 -8.99 17.80
C PHE A 16 -19.72 -8.69 16.45
N VAL A 17 -20.15 -7.62 15.75
CA VAL A 17 -19.51 -7.15 14.52
C VAL A 17 -18.09 -6.65 14.77
N VAL A 18 -17.85 -5.92 15.88
CA VAL A 18 -16.52 -5.45 16.29
C VAL A 18 -15.60 -6.62 16.64
N VAL A 19 -16.07 -7.64 17.35
CA VAL A 19 -15.30 -8.85 17.65
C VAL A 19 -15.01 -9.65 16.38
N ALA A 20 -15.98 -9.80 15.47
CA ALA A 20 -15.76 -10.42 14.17
C ALA A 20 -14.75 -9.64 13.30
N LEU A 21 -14.79 -8.30 13.34
CA LEU A 21 -13.83 -7.41 12.70
C LEU A 21 -12.42 -7.56 13.28
N LEU A 22 -12.30 -7.70 14.61
CA LEU A 22 -11.03 -7.94 15.29
C LEU A 22 -10.44 -9.31 14.94
N THR A 23 -11.27 -10.32 14.65
CA THR A 23 -10.79 -11.63 14.16
C THR A 23 -10.30 -11.60 12.71
N VAL A 24 -10.85 -10.72 11.86
CA VAL A 24 -10.33 -10.49 10.48
C VAL A 24 -9.01 -9.69 10.50
N LEU A 25 -8.76 -8.92 11.57
CA LEU A 25 -7.52 -8.18 11.82
C LEU A 25 -6.40 -9.03 12.46
N ALA A 26 -6.56 -10.35 12.58
CA ALA A 26 -5.46 -11.24 12.95
C ALA A 26 -4.22 -10.93 12.09
N PRO A 27 -2.99 -10.95 12.65
CA PRO A 27 -1.79 -10.46 11.98
C PRO A 27 -1.44 -11.35 10.78
N ALA A 28 -2.06 -11.06 9.63
CA ALA A 28 -1.64 -11.59 8.35
C ALA A 28 -0.26 -11.02 8.04
N GLN A 29 0.67 -11.93 7.75
CA GLN A 29 2.06 -11.67 7.37
C GLN A 29 2.17 -10.38 6.54
N ILE A 30 3.11 -9.52 6.92
CA ILE A 30 3.32 -8.21 6.33
C ILE A 30 3.96 -8.41 4.95
N ALA A 31 3.13 -8.65 3.94
CA ALA A 31 3.52 -8.50 2.54
C ALA A 31 3.31 -7.03 2.14
N SER A 32 4.40 -6.34 1.81
CA SER A 32 4.43 -4.99 1.26
C SER A 32 4.88 -5.11 -0.18
N ALA A 33 4.06 -4.67 -1.13
CA ALA A 33 4.47 -4.63 -2.53
C ALA A 33 3.76 -3.46 -3.24
N HIS A 34 4.08 -2.26 -2.75
CA HIS A 34 4.06 -1.06 -3.59
C HIS A 34 5.23 -1.17 -4.56
N ALA A 35 5.09 -0.68 -5.79
CA ALA A 35 5.92 -0.99 -6.96
C ALA A 35 6.19 -2.49 -7.15
N ILE A 36 5.55 -3.06 -8.18
CA ILE A 36 5.72 -4.47 -8.55
C ILE A 36 6.90 -4.57 -9.52
N LEU A 37 7.90 -5.37 -9.15
CA LEU A 37 8.96 -5.77 -10.07
C LEU A 37 8.35 -6.68 -11.13
N LEU A 38 8.38 -6.24 -12.39
CA LEU A 38 7.89 -6.99 -13.54
C LEU A 38 8.95 -7.96 -14.05
N THR A 39 10.18 -7.48 -14.21
CA THR A 39 11.33 -8.27 -14.66
C THR A 39 12.64 -7.62 -14.19
N SER A 40 13.76 -8.32 -14.35
CA SER A 40 15.10 -7.85 -14.06
C SER A 40 16.13 -8.35 -15.06
N GLU A 41 17.23 -7.63 -15.20
CA GLU A 41 18.43 -8.07 -15.88
C GLU A 41 19.61 -7.99 -14.90
N PRO A 42 20.28 -9.11 -14.56
CA PRO A 42 19.96 -10.48 -14.95
C PRO A 42 18.58 -10.94 -14.48
N ALA A 43 17.99 -11.89 -15.21
CA ALA A 43 16.73 -12.50 -14.82
C ALA A 43 16.90 -13.34 -13.54
N PRO A 44 15.85 -13.51 -12.73
CA PRO A 44 15.89 -14.41 -11.58
C PRO A 44 16.28 -15.83 -11.99
N SER A 45 17.23 -16.41 -11.27
CA SER A 45 17.83 -17.73 -11.54
C SER A 45 18.60 -17.82 -12.87
N ALA A 46 18.96 -16.70 -13.50
CA ALA A 46 19.81 -16.71 -14.69
C ALA A 46 21.20 -17.28 -14.37
N VAL A 47 21.75 -18.05 -15.31
CA VAL A 47 23.14 -18.52 -15.29
C VAL A 47 23.89 -17.77 -16.38
N LEU A 48 24.91 -17.01 -16.00
CA LEU A 48 25.69 -16.15 -16.88
C LEU A 48 27.09 -16.70 -17.08
N ASP A 49 27.61 -16.62 -18.30
CA ASP A 49 29.01 -16.99 -18.57
C ASP A 49 30.00 -15.96 -18.00
N GLN A 50 29.58 -14.69 -17.89
CA GLN A 50 30.40 -13.58 -17.43
C GLN A 50 29.64 -12.70 -16.44
N SER A 51 30.38 -11.93 -15.64
CA SER A 51 29.78 -10.94 -14.74
C SER A 51 28.97 -9.91 -15.55
N PRO A 52 27.74 -9.59 -15.13
CA PRO A 52 27.01 -8.48 -15.71
C PRO A 52 27.69 -7.16 -15.34
N THR A 53 27.47 -6.13 -16.14
CA THR A 53 27.98 -4.78 -15.90
C THR A 53 27.03 -3.93 -15.06
N GLU A 54 25.75 -4.31 -15.00
CA GLU A 54 24.74 -3.66 -14.18
C GLU A 54 23.64 -4.64 -13.74
N ILE A 55 22.86 -4.21 -12.75
CA ILE A 55 21.56 -4.76 -12.42
C ILE A 55 20.49 -3.77 -12.89
N ALA A 56 19.59 -4.19 -13.76
CA ALA A 56 18.42 -3.43 -14.18
C ALA A 56 17.13 -4.05 -13.62
N LEU A 57 16.22 -3.21 -13.14
CA LEU A 57 14.94 -3.59 -12.54
C LEU A 57 13.82 -2.84 -13.24
N PHE A 58 12.80 -3.56 -13.71
CA PHE A 58 11.69 -3.03 -14.49
C PHE A 58 10.41 -3.10 -13.67
N PHE A 59 9.76 -1.96 -13.42
CA PHE A 59 8.57 -1.88 -12.57
C PHE A 59 7.32 -1.52 -13.36
N ASN A 60 6.15 -1.75 -12.74
CA ASN A 60 4.85 -1.37 -13.27
C ASN A 60 4.50 0.12 -13.09
N GLU A 61 5.31 0.85 -12.31
CA GLU A 61 5.09 2.26 -12.01
C GLU A 61 6.41 3.03 -11.88
N PHE A 62 6.31 4.35 -11.76
CA PHE A 62 7.44 5.23 -11.52
C PHE A 62 8.13 4.91 -10.18
N ILE A 63 9.47 5.00 -10.17
CA ILE A 63 10.30 4.76 -8.98
C ILE A 63 11.13 5.99 -8.60
N ASP A 64 11.11 6.35 -7.33
CA ASP A 64 12.06 7.28 -6.72
C ASP A 64 13.27 6.52 -6.15
N THR A 65 14.47 6.84 -6.66
CA THR A 65 15.72 6.18 -6.30
C THR A 65 16.56 6.97 -5.29
N VAL A 66 16.09 8.12 -4.77
CA VAL A 66 16.86 8.99 -3.84
C VAL A 66 17.41 8.20 -2.65
N PHE A 67 16.56 7.35 -2.06
CA PHE A 67 16.89 6.43 -0.96
C PHE A 67 17.05 4.97 -1.41
N GLY A 68 17.07 4.74 -2.73
CA GLY A 68 17.19 3.41 -3.30
C GLY A 68 18.51 2.75 -2.89
N LYS A 69 18.49 1.43 -2.73
CA LYS A 69 19.67 0.64 -2.38
C LYS A 69 19.58 -0.73 -3.00
N ILE A 70 20.65 -1.15 -3.68
CA ILE A 70 20.83 -2.52 -4.17
C ILE A 70 22.04 -3.10 -3.45
N ARG A 71 21.88 -4.28 -2.84
CA ARG A 71 22.95 -5.06 -2.21
C ARG A 71 23.10 -6.34 -3.01
N ILE A 72 24.34 -6.73 -3.26
CA ILE A 72 24.67 -8.03 -3.84
C ILE A 72 25.31 -8.85 -2.73
N LEU A 73 24.76 -10.02 -2.48
CA LEU A 73 25.23 -10.97 -1.48
C LEU A 73 25.81 -12.20 -2.20
N ASP A 74 26.85 -12.80 -1.64
CA ASP A 74 27.37 -14.09 -2.10
C ASP A 74 26.54 -15.27 -1.54
N SER A 75 26.95 -16.50 -1.89
CA SER A 75 26.29 -17.74 -1.45
C SER A 75 26.37 -18.01 0.06
N THR A 76 27.20 -17.27 0.80
CA THR A 76 27.31 -17.34 2.26
C THR A 76 26.46 -16.26 2.96
N GLY A 77 25.85 -15.35 2.20
CA GLY A 77 25.05 -14.24 2.70
C GLY A 77 25.86 -12.99 3.03
N ASN A 78 27.15 -12.97 2.71
CA ASN A 78 27.99 -11.78 2.92
C ASN A 78 27.72 -10.76 1.81
N VAL A 79 27.70 -9.47 2.18
CA VAL A 79 27.51 -8.39 1.21
C VAL A 79 28.81 -8.15 0.46
N VAL A 80 28.81 -8.43 -0.84
CA VAL A 80 29.96 -8.18 -1.73
C VAL A 80 29.93 -6.78 -2.33
N GLN A 81 28.75 -6.24 -2.62
CA GLN A 81 28.59 -4.88 -3.15
C GLN A 81 27.35 -4.18 -2.60
N VAL A 82 27.44 -2.85 -2.47
CA VAL A 82 26.32 -1.96 -2.17
C VAL A 82 26.31 -0.83 -3.19
N VAL A 83 25.22 -0.73 -3.96
CA VAL A 83 25.10 0.21 -5.06
C VAL A 83 23.90 1.13 -4.83
N LYS A 84 24.11 2.43 -5.06
CA LYS A 84 23.02 3.41 -5.13
C LYS A 84 22.44 3.34 -6.55
N PRO A 85 21.19 2.90 -6.74
CA PRO A 85 20.59 2.82 -8.04
C PRO A 85 20.30 4.22 -8.61
N ILE A 86 20.34 4.31 -9.93
CA ILE A 86 19.93 5.47 -10.72
C ILE A 86 18.66 5.13 -11.49
N ARG A 87 17.83 6.14 -11.74
CA ARG A 87 16.68 6.00 -12.62
C ARG A 87 17.12 6.15 -14.06
N ASP A 88 16.57 5.33 -14.95
CA ASP A 88 16.77 5.47 -16.39
C ASP A 88 16.24 6.83 -16.88
N ALA A 89 16.97 7.46 -17.82
CA ALA A 89 16.66 8.81 -18.28
C ALA A 89 15.47 8.85 -19.25
N ALA A 90 15.19 7.76 -19.97
CA ALA A 90 14.14 7.68 -20.97
C ALA A 90 12.86 7.05 -20.40
N ASN A 91 12.99 6.05 -19.54
CA ASN A 91 11.86 5.38 -18.92
C ASN A 91 11.97 5.34 -17.39
N HIS A 92 11.17 6.15 -16.72
CA HIS A 92 11.19 6.28 -15.26
C HIS A 92 10.63 5.08 -14.48
N THR A 93 10.14 4.03 -15.14
CA THR A 93 9.80 2.75 -14.51
C THR A 93 10.98 1.78 -14.45
N ILE A 94 12.15 2.17 -15.00
CA ILE A 94 13.37 1.37 -15.01
C ILE A 94 14.38 1.95 -14.03
N VAL A 95 14.95 1.08 -13.20
CA VAL A 95 16.01 1.38 -12.25
C VAL A 95 17.25 0.61 -12.67
N ARG A 96 18.39 1.30 -12.76
CA ARG A 96 19.69 0.70 -13.11
C ARG A 96 20.70 0.87 -11.98
N ALA A 97 21.54 -0.11 -11.79
CA ALA A 97 22.62 -0.08 -10.81
C ALA A 97 23.89 -0.66 -11.45
N PRO A 98 24.81 0.19 -11.92
CA PRO A 98 26.12 -0.24 -12.40
C PRO A 98 26.89 -0.97 -11.29
N ILE A 99 27.49 -2.11 -11.60
CA ILE A 99 28.21 -2.95 -10.64
C ILE A 99 29.66 -3.15 -11.07
N SER A 100 30.54 -3.43 -10.11
CA SER A 100 31.89 -3.92 -10.44
C SER A 100 31.86 -5.41 -10.77
N THR A 101 32.88 -5.89 -11.49
CA THR A 101 33.03 -7.30 -11.85
C THR A 101 32.88 -8.23 -10.64
N LEU A 102 32.07 -9.27 -10.80
CA LEU A 102 31.88 -10.36 -9.85
C LEU A 102 32.66 -11.60 -10.32
N GLU A 103 33.12 -12.39 -9.35
CA GLU A 103 33.75 -13.69 -9.62
C GLU A 103 32.69 -14.76 -9.97
N SER A 104 33.12 -15.96 -10.35
CA SER A 104 32.20 -17.07 -10.57
C SER A 104 31.57 -17.52 -9.25
N GLY A 105 30.25 -17.68 -9.21
CA GLY A 105 29.51 -18.03 -8.00
C GLY A 105 28.01 -17.76 -8.10
N THR A 106 27.28 -18.07 -7.02
CA THR A 106 25.85 -17.75 -6.87
C THR A 106 25.70 -16.48 -6.06
N TYR A 107 24.88 -15.54 -6.54
CA TYR A 107 24.66 -14.24 -5.93
C TYR A 107 23.17 -14.00 -5.66
N VAL A 108 22.87 -13.27 -4.58
CA VAL A 108 21.53 -12.76 -4.27
C VAL A 108 21.52 -11.25 -4.38
N VAL A 109 20.70 -10.72 -5.27
CA VAL A 109 20.39 -9.30 -5.37
C VAL A 109 19.26 -8.99 -4.40
N VAL A 110 19.50 -8.07 -3.47
CA VAL A 110 18.50 -7.51 -2.56
C VAL A 110 18.31 -6.04 -2.91
N TRP A 111 17.10 -5.65 -3.24
CA TRP A 111 16.80 -4.28 -3.64
C TRP A 111 15.75 -3.66 -2.74
N ARG A 112 15.85 -2.33 -2.61
CA ARG A 112 14.89 -1.48 -1.90
C ARG A 112 14.80 -0.13 -2.59
N VAL A 113 13.60 0.30 -2.93
CA VAL A 113 13.32 1.58 -3.63
C VAL A 113 12.03 2.21 -3.09
N ALA A 114 11.69 3.43 -3.53
CA ALA A 114 10.40 4.07 -3.22
C ALA A 114 9.47 4.09 -4.44
N SER A 115 8.23 3.67 -4.27
CA SER A 115 7.17 3.81 -5.27
C SER A 115 6.76 5.27 -5.47
N ALA A 116 6.02 5.55 -6.56
CA ALA A 116 5.48 6.87 -6.87
C ALA A 116 4.58 7.43 -5.75
N ASP A 117 3.90 6.55 -5.01
CA ASP A 117 3.05 6.90 -3.88
C ASP A 117 3.79 7.01 -2.54
N SER A 118 5.13 7.08 -2.57
CA SER A 118 6.00 7.32 -1.42
C SER A 118 6.05 6.18 -0.40
N HIS A 119 5.87 4.93 -0.84
CA HIS A 119 6.02 3.74 0.01
C HIS A 119 7.30 2.97 -0.33
N PRO A 120 7.89 2.27 0.65
CA PRO A 120 9.02 1.41 0.36
C PRO A 120 8.57 0.16 -0.39
N ALA A 121 9.25 -0.10 -1.50
CA ALA A 121 9.22 -1.33 -2.26
C ALA A 121 10.52 -2.10 -2.02
N GLN A 122 10.45 -3.42 -1.89
CA GLN A 122 11.64 -4.24 -1.69
C GLN A 122 11.43 -5.65 -2.22
N GLY A 123 12.52 -6.32 -2.56
CA GLY A 123 12.51 -7.72 -2.97
C GLY A 123 13.92 -8.27 -3.09
N SER A 124 14.01 -9.53 -3.49
CA SER A 124 15.27 -10.19 -3.76
C SER A 124 15.12 -11.25 -4.84
N PHE A 125 16.18 -11.48 -5.60
CA PHE A 125 16.30 -12.60 -6.54
C PHE A 125 17.75 -13.08 -6.58
N ALA A 126 17.96 -14.32 -7.03
CA ALA A 126 19.30 -14.89 -7.19
C ALA A 126 19.69 -14.98 -8.66
N PHE A 127 20.99 -15.00 -8.96
CA PHE A 127 21.56 -15.36 -10.27
C PHE A 127 22.93 -16.01 -10.08
N GLN A 128 23.45 -16.65 -11.13
CA GLN A 128 24.70 -17.40 -11.09
C GLN A 128 25.67 -16.91 -12.17
N ILE A 129 26.97 -16.97 -11.90
CA ILE A 129 28.05 -16.75 -12.86
C ILE A 129 28.91 -18.02 -12.93
N GLY A 130 29.05 -18.61 -14.11
CA GLY A 130 29.79 -19.86 -14.33
C GLY A 130 29.04 -21.09 -13.79
N ASN A 131 29.79 -22.15 -13.44
CA ASN A 131 29.22 -23.48 -13.17
C ASN A 131 29.03 -23.81 -11.67
N THR A 132 29.29 -22.85 -10.78
CA THR A 132 29.18 -23.05 -9.33
C THR A 132 27.76 -22.73 -8.86
N SER A 133 27.01 -23.76 -8.49
CA SER A 133 25.65 -23.62 -7.93
C SER A 133 25.65 -23.89 -6.43
N THR A 134 25.04 -22.99 -5.66
CA THR A 134 24.79 -23.14 -4.22
C THR A 134 23.36 -22.77 -3.91
N ASP A 135 22.67 -23.55 -3.08
CA ASP A 135 21.31 -23.20 -2.62
C ASP A 135 21.36 -21.97 -1.70
N VAL A 136 20.76 -20.87 -2.19
CA VAL A 136 20.66 -19.58 -1.47
C VAL A 136 19.23 -19.27 -1.01
N SER A 137 18.31 -20.25 -1.06
CA SER A 137 16.91 -20.06 -0.70
C SER A 137 16.72 -19.53 0.73
N ALA A 138 17.55 -20.00 1.67
CA ALA A 138 17.54 -19.54 3.06
C ALA A 138 17.94 -18.05 3.18
N ILE A 139 18.92 -17.59 2.39
CA ILE A 139 19.37 -16.19 2.37
C ILE A 139 18.29 -15.30 1.79
N SER A 140 17.72 -15.67 0.63
CA SER A 140 16.61 -14.94 0.00
C SER A 140 15.42 -14.81 0.94
N LYS A 141 15.01 -15.92 1.58
CA LYS A 141 13.91 -15.93 2.56
C LYS A 141 14.21 -15.08 3.80
N TYR A 142 15.44 -15.09 4.29
CA TYR A 142 15.84 -14.22 5.40
C TYR A 142 15.75 -12.75 5.02
N GLN A 143 16.19 -12.36 3.83
CA GLN A 143 16.10 -10.97 3.34
C GLN A 143 14.65 -10.54 3.08
N GLU A 144 13.79 -11.47 2.65
CA GLU A 144 12.34 -11.27 2.60
C GLU A 144 11.70 -11.13 3.98
N LEU A 145 12.25 -11.74 5.04
CA LEU A 145 11.73 -11.61 6.42
C LEU A 145 12.29 -10.38 7.14
N GLU A 146 13.49 -9.95 6.79
CA GLU A 146 14.18 -8.79 7.35
C GLU A 146 13.62 -7.45 6.84
N ARG A 147 12.31 -7.38 6.53
CA ARG A 147 11.55 -6.16 6.15
C ARG A 147 11.36 -5.22 7.35
N HIS A 148 12.44 -4.82 8.00
CA HIS A 148 12.41 -3.96 9.18
C HIS A 148 12.27 -2.48 8.80
N GLY A 149 11.06 -2.06 8.43
CA GLY A 149 10.72 -0.64 8.24
C GLY A 149 9.93 -0.04 9.41
N LEU A 150 9.85 1.28 9.46
CA LEU A 150 8.96 2.03 10.36
C LEU A 150 7.47 1.99 9.96
N ALA A 151 7.02 0.95 9.25
CA ALA A 151 5.70 0.90 8.60
C ALA A 151 4.53 1.09 9.59
N SER A 152 4.55 0.38 10.72
CA SER A 152 3.52 0.54 11.75
C SER A 152 3.53 1.93 12.38
N LEU A 153 4.71 2.51 12.59
CA LEU A 153 4.85 3.89 13.07
C LEU A 153 4.25 4.88 12.06
N PHE A 154 4.51 4.69 10.77
CA PHE A 154 3.91 5.51 9.71
C PHE A 154 2.37 5.43 9.67
N ASN A 155 1.78 4.27 9.99
CA ASN A 155 0.32 4.16 10.12
C ASN A 155 -0.21 5.02 11.28
N VAL A 156 0.51 5.08 12.40
CA VAL A 156 0.17 5.94 13.55
C VAL A 156 0.35 7.41 13.20
N ILE A 157 1.49 7.78 12.60
CA ILE A 157 1.78 9.16 12.15
C ILE A 157 0.69 9.66 11.20
N ARG A 158 0.29 8.84 10.20
CA ARG A 158 -0.81 9.18 9.27
C ARG A 158 -2.14 9.32 10.00
N TRP A 159 -2.46 8.41 10.92
CA TRP A 159 -3.70 8.48 11.69
C TRP A 159 -3.79 9.77 12.50
N VAL A 160 -2.72 10.14 13.21
CA VAL A 160 -2.63 11.41 13.96
C VAL A 160 -2.75 12.61 13.02
N THR A 161 -2.07 12.58 11.88
CA THR A 161 -2.14 13.65 10.87
C THR A 161 -3.57 13.82 10.34
N TYR A 162 -4.23 12.73 9.93
CA TYR A 162 -5.61 12.76 9.43
C TYR A 162 -6.59 13.22 10.51
N LEU A 163 -6.43 12.76 11.75
CA LEU A 163 -7.25 13.20 12.87
C LEU A 163 -7.12 14.73 13.08
N GLY A 164 -5.90 15.25 13.05
CA GLY A 164 -5.64 16.69 13.14
C GLY A 164 -6.29 17.49 12.02
N VAL A 165 -6.15 17.04 10.77
CA VAL A 165 -6.74 17.68 9.58
C VAL A 165 -8.27 17.65 9.61
N VAL A 166 -8.87 16.50 9.97
CA VAL A 166 -10.33 16.34 10.13
C VAL A 166 -10.85 17.28 11.21
N LEU A 167 -10.18 17.37 12.37
CA LEU A 167 -10.54 18.30 13.44
C LEU A 167 -10.44 19.76 13.00
N LEU A 168 -9.40 20.13 12.25
CA LEU A 168 -9.22 21.50 11.76
C LEU A 168 -10.32 21.90 10.77
N ILE A 169 -10.51 21.13 9.70
CA ILE A 169 -11.49 21.44 8.66
C ILE A 169 -12.90 21.44 9.26
N GLY A 170 -13.23 20.41 10.05
CA GLY A 170 -14.53 20.32 10.70
C GLY A 170 -14.76 21.41 11.73
N GLY A 171 -13.77 21.71 12.56
CA GLY A 171 -13.87 22.74 13.59
C GLY A 171 -13.99 24.14 13.04
N ILE A 172 -13.22 24.46 12.00
CA ILE A 172 -13.30 25.76 11.32
C ILE A 172 -14.61 25.87 10.54
N GLY A 173 -15.08 24.78 9.93
CA GLY A 173 -16.40 24.70 9.32
C GLY A 173 -17.53 25.00 10.32
N LEU A 174 -17.51 24.33 11.48
CA LEU A 174 -18.50 24.55 12.55
C LEU A 174 -18.44 25.97 13.12
N LEU A 175 -17.23 26.47 13.38
CA LEU A 175 -16.98 27.81 13.89
C LEU A 175 -17.48 28.90 12.94
N GLN A 176 -17.30 28.73 11.63
CA GLN A 176 -17.75 29.72 10.65
C GLN A 176 -19.23 29.62 10.35
N ALA A 177 -19.82 28.44 10.52
CA ALA A 177 -21.24 28.23 10.32
C ALA A 177 -22.10 28.80 11.46
N VAL A 178 -21.59 28.77 12.69
CA VAL A 178 -22.32 29.20 13.88
C VAL A 178 -21.67 30.48 14.40
N ARG A 179 -22.38 31.61 14.29
CA ARG A 179 -21.90 32.87 14.86
C ARG A 179 -21.90 32.77 16.38
N THR A 180 -20.72 32.72 16.97
CA THR A 180 -20.50 32.78 18.41
C THR A 180 -19.60 33.96 18.73
N ASP A 181 -19.97 34.79 19.71
CA ASP A 181 -19.15 35.94 20.11
C ASP A 181 -17.88 35.50 20.85
N ARG A 182 -17.97 34.43 21.64
CA ARG A 182 -16.84 33.85 22.39
C ARG A 182 -16.77 32.35 22.18
N LEU A 183 -15.55 31.85 21.97
CA LEU A 183 -15.25 30.42 21.97
C LEU A 183 -14.99 29.97 23.40
N SER A 184 -15.47 28.79 23.77
CA SER A 184 -15.07 28.18 25.03
C SER A 184 -13.59 27.81 25.01
N SER A 185 -12.97 27.66 26.19
CA SER A 185 -11.61 27.14 26.31
C SER A 185 -11.47 25.72 25.75
N ARG A 186 -12.52 24.90 25.85
CA ARG A 186 -12.53 23.52 25.32
C ARG A 186 -12.55 23.50 23.80
N SER A 187 -13.40 24.29 23.17
CA SER A 187 -13.45 24.41 21.71
C SER A 187 -12.16 25.00 21.14
N THR A 188 -11.57 25.98 21.85
CA THR A 188 -10.25 26.52 21.50
C THR A 188 -9.14 25.47 21.65
N LEU A 189 -9.16 24.68 22.73
CA LEU A 189 -8.21 23.59 22.93
C LEU A 189 -8.36 22.53 21.83
N ALA A 190 -9.59 22.14 21.47
CA ALA A 190 -9.83 21.17 20.40
C ALA A 190 -9.24 21.62 19.05
N LEU A 191 -9.40 22.89 18.68
CA LEU A 191 -8.78 23.46 17.47
C LEU A 191 -7.25 23.46 17.55
N LYS A 192 -6.68 23.87 18.69
CA LYS A 192 -5.23 23.84 18.92
C LYS A 192 -4.66 22.43 18.92
N SER A 193 -5.38 21.45 19.47
CA SER A 193 -5.01 20.03 19.41
C SER A 193 -5.10 19.49 17.99
N GLY A 194 -6.13 19.85 17.22
CA GLY A 194 -6.22 19.49 15.80
C GLY A 194 -5.03 20.02 15.00
N TRP A 195 -4.67 21.28 15.20
CA TRP A 195 -3.44 21.88 14.65
C TRP A 195 -2.19 21.14 15.09
N ALA A 196 -2.02 20.90 16.39
CA ALA A 196 -0.84 20.24 16.94
C ALA A 196 -0.68 18.82 16.39
N PHE A 197 -1.76 18.03 16.33
CA PHE A 197 -1.72 16.68 15.75
C PHE A 197 -1.35 16.70 14.27
N ALA A 198 -1.92 17.61 13.48
CA ALA A 198 -1.56 17.74 12.07
C ALA A 198 -0.10 18.17 11.89
N ALA A 199 0.38 19.13 12.69
CA ALA A 199 1.74 19.66 12.60
C ALA A 199 2.79 18.66 13.08
N LEU A 200 2.59 18.05 14.26
CA LEU A 200 3.49 17.04 14.80
C LEU A 200 3.52 15.79 13.92
N GLY A 201 2.36 15.29 13.49
CA GLY A 201 2.30 14.15 12.57
C GLY A 201 2.99 14.44 11.23
N THR A 202 2.82 15.64 10.67
CA THR A 202 3.52 16.04 9.42
C THR A 202 5.02 16.17 9.63
N LEU A 203 5.47 16.71 10.78
CA LEU A 203 6.88 16.83 11.12
C LEU A 203 7.53 15.46 11.35
N GLU A 204 6.87 14.59 12.11
CA GLU A 204 7.28 13.21 12.36
C GLU A 204 7.37 12.43 11.04
N ALA A 205 6.39 12.59 10.15
CA ALA A 205 6.39 12.00 8.83
C ALA A 205 7.60 12.44 8.00
N LEU A 206 7.96 13.72 8.06
CA LEU A 206 9.10 14.28 7.33
C LEU A 206 10.43 13.69 7.85
N ILE A 207 10.64 13.68 9.17
CA ILE A 207 11.92 13.19 9.75
C ILE A 207 12.06 11.67 9.68
N ALA A 208 10.95 10.93 9.74
CA ALA A 208 10.98 9.47 9.74
C ALA A 208 11.03 8.87 8.32
N TYR A 209 10.80 9.68 7.27
CA TYR A 209 10.68 9.19 5.89
C TYR A 209 11.96 8.56 5.35
N GLY A 210 13.09 9.28 5.40
CA GLY A 210 14.38 8.75 4.96
C GLY A 210 14.71 7.40 5.60
N PRO A 211 14.72 7.28 6.94
CA PRO A 211 14.89 5.99 7.61
C PRO A 211 13.89 4.91 7.18
N HIS A 212 12.61 5.27 7.03
CA HIS A 212 11.57 4.33 6.61
C HIS A 212 11.80 3.77 5.20
N ILE A 213 12.12 4.64 4.24
CA ILE A 213 12.41 4.25 2.86
C ILE A 213 13.74 3.52 2.75
N SER A 214 14.77 3.90 3.49
CA SER A 214 16.06 3.20 3.48
C SER A 214 16.08 1.89 4.28
N GLY A 215 15.03 1.58 5.05
CA GLY A 215 14.98 0.37 5.89
C GLY A 215 15.82 0.49 7.17
N TYR A 216 16.11 1.71 7.60
CA TYR A 216 16.79 1.98 8.86
C TYR A 216 15.80 2.07 10.03
N LYS A 217 16.33 1.94 11.24
CA LYS A 217 15.58 2.12 12.49
C LYS A 217 15.41 3.61 12.81
N ILE A 218 14.49 3.92 13.74
CA ILE A 218 14.10 5.30 14.08
C ILE A 218 15.26 6.17 14.59
N TYR A 219 16.30 5.58 15.20
CA TYR A 219 17.45 6.35 15.68
C TYR A 219 18.24 7.03 14.55
N LYS A 220 18.05 6.64 13.27
CA LYS A 220 18.62 7.33 12.11
C LYS A 220 17.85 8.58 11.69
N ALA A 221 16.70 8.89 12.31
CA ALA A 221 15.92 10.09 12.00
C ALA A 221 16.64 11.41 12.38
N VAL A 222 17.68 11.34 13.23
CA VAL A 222 18.52 12.50 13.57
C VAL A 222 19.64 12.75 12.55
N ASP A 223 19.79 11.89 11.54
CA ASP A 223 20.78 12.05 10.49
C ASP A 223 20.33 13.16 9.52
N LEU A 224 21.00 14.31 9.59
CA LEU A 224 20.65 15.48 8.80
C LEU A 224 20.79 15.22 7.29
N SER A 225 21.67 14.30 6.88
CA SER A 225 21.81 13.95 5.47
C SER A 225 20.55 13.27 4.92
N LEU A 226 19.96 12.35 5.68
CA LEU A 226 18.69 11.69 5.32
C LEU A 226 17.53 12.68 5.29
N LEU A 227 17.51 13.66 6.18
CA LEU A 227 16.49 14.72 6.16
C LEU A 227 16.64 15.61 4.91
N LEU A 228 17.87 16.01 4.57
CA LEU A 228 18.15 16.80 3.38
C LEU A 228 17.79 16.05 2.10
N GLU A 229 18.13 14.77 2.00
CA GLU A 229 17.70 13.90 0.90
C GLU A 229 16.17 13.80 0.84
N THR A 230 15.50 13.69 1.99
CA THR A 230 14.02 13.61 2.06
C THR A 230 13.40 14.85 1.42
N LEU A 231 13.95 16.05 1.69
CA LEU A 231 13.45 17.31 1.13
C LEU A 231 13.62 17.41 -0.40
N THR A 232 14.46 16.58 -1.02
CA THR A 232 14.58 16.51 -2.49
C THR A 232 13.46 15.69 -3.14
N THR A 233 12.87 14.74 -2.39
CA THR A 233 11.78 13.87 -2.85
C THR A 233 10.46 14.63 -2.99
N GLN A 234 9.53 14.10 -3.81
CA GLN A 234 8.18 14.65 -3.89
C GLN A 234 7.47 14.61 -2.53
N TYR A 235 7.59 13.50 -1.80
CA TYR A 235 7.01 13.36 -0.46
C TYR A 235 7.48 14.47 0.48
N GLY A 236 8.79 14.67 0.61
CA GLY A 236 9.36 15.69 1.49
C GLY A 236 8.94 17.11 1.12
N LYS A 237 8.88 17.43 -0.18
CA LYS A 237 8.35 18.72 -0.67
C LYS A 237 6.90 18.94 -0.24
N MET A 238 6.05 17.91 -0.34
CA MET A 238 4.65 18.00 0.08
C MET A 238 4.51 18.12 1.61
N GLN A 239 5.34 17.43 2.40
CA GLN A 239 5.35 17.60 3.85
C GLN A 239 5.79 19.01 4.26
N LEU A 240 6.84 19.56 3.63
CA LEU A 240 7.30 20.93 3.87
C LEU A 240 6.22 21.96 3.52
N ALA A 241 5.61 21.83 2.34
CA ALA A 241 4.49 22.69 1.94
C ALA A 241 3.35 22.63 2.96
N ARG A 242 3.01 21.42 3.45
CA ARG A 242 1.98 21.25 4.49
C ARG A 242 2.36 21.90 5.82
N LEU A 243 3.62 21.79 6.25
CA LEU A 243 4.11 22.47 7.47
C LEU A 243 4.00 24.00 7.36
N LEU A 244 4.32 24.57 6.19
CA LEU A 244 4.15 26.00 5.95
C LEU A 244 2.68 26.42 6.02
N LEU A 245 1.78 25.68 5.38
CA LEU A 245 0.34 25.93 5.44
C LEU A 245 -0.21 25.76 6.86
N LEU A 246 0.29 24.77 7.61
CA LEU A 246 -0.05 24.59 9.02
C LEU A 246 0.51 25.73 9.89
N GLY A 247 1.67 26.31 9.55
CA GLY A 247 2.18 27.53 10.16
C GLY A 247 1.22 28.71 9.97
N VAL A 248 0.69 28.88 8.75
CA VAL A 248 -0.36 29.88 8.45
C VAL A 248 -1.62 29.63 9.28
N ILE A 249 -2.11 28.38 9.34
CA ILE A 249 -3.26 28.01 10.18
C ILE A 249 -3.00 28.32 11.66
N GLY A 250 -1.80 28.01 12.16
CA GLY A 250 -1.40 28.30 13.54
C GLY A 250 -1.45 29.81 13.85
N ALA A 251 -0.92 30.64 12.94
CA ALA A 251 -1.01 32.09 13.04
C ALA A 251 -2.46 32.57 13.02
N LEU A 252 -3.30 32.03 12.12
CA LEU A 252 -4.73 32.35 12.04
C LEU A 252 -5.51 31.94 13.30
N ILE A 253 -5.16 30.81 13.94
CA ILE A 253 -5.73 30.39 15.23
C ILE A 253 -5.28 31.35 16.34
N ALA A 254 -4.05 31.87 16.31
CA ALA A 254 -3.59 32.85 17.29
C ALA A 254 -4.36 34.18 17.20
N VAL A 255 -4.83 34.54 16.01
CA VAL A 255 -5.64 35.75 15.75
C VAL A 255 -7.13 35.44 15.50
N ILE A 256 -7.65 34.38 16.11
CA ILE A 256 -9.01 33.85 15.90
C ILE A 256 -10.14 34.85 16.23
N GLN A 257 -9.86 35.93 16.96
CA GLN A 257 -10.79 37.04 17.18
C GLN A 257 -11.16 37.75 15.86
N PHE A 258 -10.30 37.70 14.85
CA PHE A 258 -10.56 38.27 13.53
C PHE A 258 -11.24 37.29 12.55
N ARG A 259 -11.73 36.13 13.02
CA ARG A 259 -12.35 35.10 12.16
C ARG A 259 -13.51 35.55 11.26
N GLY A 260 -14.11 36.71 11.58
CA GLY A 260 -15.17 37.32 10.78
C GLY A 260 -14.69 38.01 9.50
N THR A 261 -13.41 38.41 9.43
CA THR A 261 -12.86 39.18 8.29
C THR A 261 -12.68 38.30 7.04
N TRP A 262 -12.65 38.94 5.88
CA TRP A 262 -12.50 38.24 4.60
C TRP A 262 -11.10 37.60 4.46
N TRP A 263 -10.04 38.29 4.89
CA TRP A 263 -8.67 37.80 4.78
C TRP A 263 -8.44 36.57 5.66
N TRP A 264 -9.05 36.51 6.85
CA TRP A 264 -8.96 35.35 7.73
C TRP A 264 -9.69 34.16 7.10
N LYS A 265 -10.91 34.38 6.59
CA LYS A 265 -11.70 33.35 5.89
C LYS A 265 -10.99 32.82 4.65
N PHE A 266 -10.48 33.71 3.81
CA PHE A 266 -9.75 33.32 2.62
C PHE A 266 -8.49 32.55 2.99
N GLY A 267 -7.65 33.11 3.87
CA GLY A 267 -6.40 32.50 4.30
C GLY A 267 -6.60 31.12 4.92
N VAL A 268 -7.62 30.94 5.77
CA VAL A 268 -7.88 29.67 6.42
C VAL A 268 -8.38 28.62 5.43
N TRP A 269 -9.34 28.94 4.57
CA TRP A 269 -9.90 27.97 3.64
C TRP A 269 -8.93 27.63 2.50
N ALA A 270 -8.19 28.62 1.99
CA ALA A 270 -7.13 28.38 1.02
C ALA A 270 -6.04 27.46 1.60
N SER A 271 -5.66 27.68 2.87
CA SER A 271 -4.66 26.82 3.54
C SER A 271 -5.18 25.41 3.79
N LEU A 272 -6.44 25.24 4.22
CA LEU A 272 -7.05 23.92 4.42
C LEU A 272 -7.18 23.13 3.11
N VAL A 273 -7.56 23.77 2.01
CA VAL A 273 -7.59 23.15 0.67
C VAL A 273 -6.19 22.81 0.19
N GLY A 274 -5.20 23.69 0.43
CA GLY A 274 -3.80 23.38 0.16
C GLY A 274 -3.31 22.17 0.97
N ILE A 275 -3.69 22.06 2.24
CA ILE A 275 -3.34 20.91 3.08
C ILE A 275 -3.94 19.63 2.51
N THR A 276 -5.21 19.61 2.07
CA THR A 276 -5.79 18.42 1.45
C THR A 276 -5.09 18.06 0.14
N LEU A 277 -4.73 19.04 -0.69
CA LEU A 277 -3.95 18.81 -1.90
C LEU A 277 -2.58 18.18 -1.59
N THR A 278 -1.87 18.66 -0.57
CA THR A 278 -0.58 18.07 -0.17
C THR A 278 -0.70 16.64 0.35
N LEU A 279 -1.86 16.22 0.87
CA LEU A 279 -2.10 14.83 1.27
C LEU A 279 -2.28 13.95 0.02
N SER A 280 -3.11 14.39 -0.93
CA SER A 280 -3.37 13.66 -2.17
C SER A 280 -2.13 13.56 -3.07
N LEU A 281 -1.30 14.60 -3.13
CA LEU A 281 -0.04 14.62 -3.88
C LEU A 281 1.08 13.79 -3.24
N ALA A 282 0.87 13.25 -2.04
CA ALA A 282 1.85 12.45 -1.30
C ALA A 282 1.40 10.99 -1.10
N GLY A 283 0.39 10.52 -1.86
CA GLY A 283 -0.12 9.16 -1.76
C GLY A 283 -0.60 8.60 -3.10
N HIS A 284 -1.39 7.53 -3.05
CA HIS A 284 -1.85 6.79 -4.22
C HIS A 284 -2.51 7.61 -5.36
N PRO A 285 -3.19 8.75 -5.11
CA PRO A 285 -3.81 9.48 -6.20
C PRO A 285 -2.85 9.89 -7.32
N VAL A 286 -1.57 10.12 -7.00
CA VAL A 286 -0.52 10.45 -7.98
C VAL A 286 -0.16 9.26 -8.88
N ALA A 287 -0.26 8.04 -8.36
CA ALA A 287 0.05 6.80 -9.07
C ALA A 287 -1.18 6.19 -9.80
N THR A 288 -2.34 6.84 -9.74
CA THR A 288 -3.61 6.31 -10.26
C THR A 288 -4.08 7.09 -11.47
N ASN A 289 -4.22 6.44 -12.62
CA ASN A 289 -4.70 7.08 -13.84
C ASN A 289 -6.24 7.10 -13.94
N PRO A 290 -6.86 8.20 -14.40
CA PRO A 290 -6.26 9.51 -14.71
C PRO A 290 -5.88 10.30 -13.44
N VAL A 291 -4.63 10.79 -13.38
CA VAL A 291 -4.03 11.39 -12.17
C VAL A 291 -4.85 12.58 -11.62
N ALA A 292 -5.23 13.52 -12.48
CA ALA A 292 -5.98 14.71 -12.05
C ALA A 292 -7.35 14.36 -11.46
N LEU A 293 -8.05 13.38 -12.05
CA LEU A 293 -9.33 12.91 -11.55
C LEU A 293 -9.16 12.24 -10.18
N SER A 294 -8.17 11.36 -10.05
CA SER A 294 -7.87 10.66 -8.80
C SER A 294 -7.55 11.62 -7.66
N ILE A 295 -6.71 12.64 -7.91
CA ILE A 295 -6.40 13.70 -6.94
C ILE A 295 -7.67 14.46 -6.54
N GLY A 296 -8.50 14.86 -7.52
CA GLY A 296 -9.74 15.59 -7.26
C GLY A 296 -10.75 14.80 -6.43
N LEU A 297 -10.87 13.49 -6.68
CA LEU A 297 -11.73 12.58 -5.93
C LEU A 297 -11.23 12.43 -4.49
N ASP A 298 -9.95 12.19 -4.29
CA ASP A 298 -9.34 12.04 -2.95
C ASP A 298 -9.47 13.33 -2.13
N MET A 299 -9.18 14.50 -2.71
CA MET A 299 -9.40 15.80 -2.07
C MET A 299 -10.85 16.00 -1.67
N SER A 300 -11.79 15.72 -2.57
CA SER A 300 -13.23 15.86 -2.32
C SER A 300 -13.70 14.91 -1.22
N HIS A 301 -13.20 13.67 -1.24
CA HIS A 301 -13.47 12.67 -0.21
C HIS A 301 -12.97 13.14 1.16
N MET A 302 -11.71 13.59 1.25
CA MET A 302 -11.10 14.06 2.49
C MET A 302 -11.83 15.30 3.06
N LEU A 303 -12.18 16.27 2.21
CA LEU A 303 -12.95 17.45 2.62
C LEU A 303 -14.34 17.06 3.14
N ALA A 304 -15.05 16.18 2.43
CA ALA A 304 -16.39 15.72 2.83
C ALA A 304 -16.36 14.92 4.14
N VAL A 305 -15.41 13.98 4.29
CA VAL A 305 -15.19 13.26 5.56
C VAL A 305 -14.91 14.25 6.68
N SER A 306 -14.05 15.24 6.44
CA SER A 306 -13.68 16.21 7.47
C SER A 306 -14.82 17.11 7.91
N LEU A 307 -15.69 17.54 6.98
CA LEU A 307 -16.89 18.33 7.27
C LEU A 307 -18.02 17.51 7.91
N TRP A 308 -17.91 16.18 7.91
CA TRP A 308 -18.83 15.29 8.62
C TRP A 308 -18.28 14.84 9.98
N VAL A 309 -17.12 14.20 10.02
CA VAL A 309 -16.57 13.62 11.25
C VAL A 309 -15.95 14.69 12.17
N GLY A 310 -15.34 15.73 11.60
CA GLY A 310 -14.66 16.77 12.37
C GLY A 310 -15.58 17.59 13.28
N PRO A 311 -16.71 18.16 12.79
CA PRO A 311 -17.65 18.85 13.66
C PRO A 311 -18.24 17.91 14.72
N LEU A 312 -18.50 16.65 14.37
CA LEU A 312 -19.04 15.66 15.31
C LEU A 312 -18.10 15.45 16.50
N LEU A 313 -16.80 15.33 16.27
CA LEU A 313 -15.78 15.22 17.33
C LEU A 313 -15.83 16.43 18.28
N ILE A 314 -15.90 17.64 17.74
CA ILE A 314 -15.90 18.88 18.53
C ILE A 314 -17.22 19.05 19.30
N ILE A 315 -18.35 18.73 18.68
CA ILE A 315 -19.67 18.75 19.32
C ILE A 315 -19.70 17.76 20.49
N VAL A 316 -19.13 16.57 20.33
CA VAL A 316 -19.07 15.54 21.38
C VAL A 316 -18.08 15.89 22.48
N TYR A 317 -16.98 16.57 22.16
CA TYR A 317 -15.98 17.02 23.13
C TYR A 317 -16.46 18.22 23.97
N ASP A 318 -17.08 19.21 23.33
CA ASP A 318 -17.59 20.42 23.98
C ASP A 318 -19.12 20.54 23.87
N ARG A 319 -19.79 19.51 24.41
CA ARG A 319 -21.25 19.40 24.38
C ARG A 319 -21.96 20.60 25.01
N ASN A 320 -21.35 21.24 26.00
CA ASN A 320 -21.99 22.36 26.70
C ASN A 320 -22.14 23.57 25.78
N MET A 321 -21.15 23.83 24.92
CA MET A 321 -21.21 24.92 23.95
C MET A 321 -22.09 24.54 22.75
N TRP A 322 -21.95 23.32 22.24
CA TRP A 322 -22.54 22.95 20.95
C TRP A 322 -23.87 22.18 21.03
N LEU A 323 -24.20 21.62 22.20
CA LEU A 323 -25.44 20.89 22.53
C LEU A 323 -26.05 21.43 23.84
N ALA A 324 -26.04 22.75 24.01
CA ALA A 324 -26.63 23.42 25.17
C ALA A 324 -28.08 22.97 25.40
N THR A 325 -28.50 22.93 26.68
CA THR A 325 -29.83 22.49 27.12
C THR A 325 -30.96 23.37 26.56
N ASP A 326 -30.65 24.62 26.23
CA ASP A 326 -31.57 25.52 25.54
C ASP A 326 -31.57 25.23 24.03
N GLU A 327 -32.76 24.90 23.50
CA GLU A 327 -33.01 24.59 22.09
C GLU A 327 -32.67 25.80 21.20
N SER A 328 -32.78 27.04 21.71
CA SER A 328 -32.44 28.25 20.97
C SER A 328 -30.94 28.35 20.64
N THR A 329 -30.09 27.83 21.52
CA THR A 329 -28.63 27.96 21.44
C THR A 329 -27.99 26.78 20.70
N SER A 330 -28.56 25.57 20.81
CA SER A 330 -28.05 24.35 20.15
C SER A 330 -28.63 24.11 18.74
N ALA A 331 -29.77 24.72 18.38
CA ALA A 331 -30.38 24.53 17.07
C ALA A 331 -29.49 24.92 15.87
N PRO A 332 -28.72 26.03 15.89
CA PRO A 332 -27.91 26.43 14.72
C PRO A 332 -26.79 25.44 14.37
N SER A 333 -26.04 24.97 15.37
CA SER A 333 -24.95 24.00 15.19
C SER A 333 -25.46 22.67 14.66
N LEU A 334 -26.53 22.14 15.26
CA LEU A 334 -27.16 20.89 14.89
C LEU A 334 -27.81 20.94 13.50
N ARG A 335 -28.47 22.04 13.14
CA ARG A 335 -29.06 22.22 11.80
C ARG A 335 -28.00 22.29 10.72
N TRP A 336 -26.94 23.07 10.95
CA TRP A 336 -25.82 23.14 10.00
C TRP A 336 -25.14 21.78 9.86
N PHE A 337 -24.80 21.13 10.98
CA PHE A 337 -24.18 19.81 10.98
C PHE A 337 -25.03 18.79 10.22
N SER A 338 -26.33 18.70 10.52
CA SER A 338 -27.22 17.75 9.85
C SER A 338 -27.36 18.04 8.35
N ARG A 339 -27.39 19.31 7.92
CA ARG A 339 -27.43 19.68 6.50
C ARG A 339 -26.13 19.32 5.80
N THR A 340 -24.99 19.68 6.40
CA THR A 340 -23.66 19.41 5.86
C THR A 340 -23.40 17.92 5.75
N ALA A 341 -23.72 17.13 6.79
CA ALA A 341 -23.63 15.67 6.76
C ALA A 341 -24.50 15.06 5.65
N GLY A 342 -25.70 15.62 5.40
CA GLY A 342 -26.58 15.20 4.32
C GLY A 342 -26.00 15.35 2.91
N PHE A 343 -25.12 16.34 2.69
CA PHE A 343 -24.38 16.51 1.43
C PHE A 343 -23.05 15.75 1.42
N ALA A 344 -22.35 15.73 2.55
CA ALA A 344 -21.04 15.08 2.68
C ALA A 344 -21.13 13.57 2.44
N VAL A 345 -22.14 12.88 3.01
CA VAL A 345 -22.26 11.42 2.89
C VAL A 345 -22.37 10.96 1.42
N PRO A 346 -23.26 11.51 0.57
CA PRO A 346 -23.27 11.19 -0.86
C PRO A 346 -21.95 11.44 -1.55
N VAL A 347 -21.27 12.56 -1.27
CA VAL A 347 -19.95 12.87 -1.85
C VAL A 347 -18.93 11.82 -1.45
N ILE A 348 -18.88 11.42 -0.18
CA ILE A 348 -17.97 10.36 0.33
C ILE A 348 -18.22 9.04 -0.39
N VAL A 349 -19.48 8.65 -0.55
CA VAL A 349 -19.83 7.39 -1.24
C VAL A 349 -19.43 7.45 -2.70
N VAL A 350 -19.82 8.49 -3.44
CA VAL A 350 -19.51 8.62 -4.87
C VAL A 350 -18.01 8.67 -5.10
N THR A 351 -17.31 9.55 -4.38
CA THR A 351 -15.85 9.67 -4.51
C THR A 351 -15.14 8.37 -4.13
N GLY A 352 -15.57 7.70 -3.05
CA GLY A 352 -14.98 6.43 -2.62
C GLY A 352 -15.19 5.29 -3.61
N VAL A 353 -16.37 5.19 -4.23
CA VAL A 353 -16.68 4.17 -5.24
C VAL A 353 -15.85 4.41 -6.51
N ILE A 354 -15.80 5.63 -7.01
CA ILE A 354 -15.02 5.95 -8.21
C ILE A 354 -13.52 5.74 -7.92
N GLN A 355 -13.03 6.18 -6.76
CA GLN A 355 -11.64 5.99 -6.37
C GLN A 355 -11.27 4.50 -6.26
N ALA A 356 -12.12 3.68 -5.64
CA ALA A 356 -11.91 2.23 -5.57
C ALA A 356 -11.92 1.57 -6.96
N TRP A 357 -12.78 2.03 -7.87
CA TRP A 357 -12.78 1.56 -9.25
C TRP A 357 -11.45 1.87 -9.94
N LEU A 358 -10.96 3.11 -9.84
CA LEU A 358 -9.71 3.52 -10.50
C LEU A 358 -8.48 2.78 -9.96
N MET A 359 -8.51 2.38 -8.69
CA MET A 359 -7.37 1.79 -7.99
C MET A 359 -7.33 0.26 -8.06
N LEU A 360 -8.46 -0.41 -8.30
CA LEU A 360 -8.57 -1.88 -8.31
C LEU A 360 -8.72 -2.45 -9.72
N ASP A 361 -7.89 -3.45 -10.05
CA ASP A 361 -7.97 -4.16 -11.34
C ASP A 361 -9.04 -5.28 -11.26
N GLY A 362 -10.30 -4.87 -11.21
CA GLY A 362 -11.47 -5.76 -11.28
C GLY A 362 -12.01 -6.29 -9.94
N PHE A 363 -13.19 -6.90 -9.98
CA PHE A 363 -13.93 -7.32 -8.78
C PHE A 363 -13.28 -8.49 -8.01
N GLY A 364 -12.49 -9.35 -8.68
CA GLY A 364 -11.81 -10.48 -8.03
C GLY A 364 -10.82 -10.03 -6.95
N GLN A 365 -10.09 -8.93 -7.19
CA GLN A 365 -9.13 -8.39 -6.23
C GLN A 365 -9.79 -7.87 -4.95
N ILE A 366 -11.09 -7.54 -4.96
CA ILE A 366 -11.81 -7.08 -3.77
C ILE A 366 -11.86 -8.18 -2.69
N LEU A 367 -12.03 -9.44 -3.09
CA LEU A 367 -12.16 -10.57 -2.16
C LEU A 367 -10.82 -11.26 -1.89
N GLU A 368 -9.92 -11.24 -2.87
CA GLU A 368 -8.65 -11.97 -2.80
C GLU A 368 -7.52 -11.13 -2.18
N SER A 369 -7.47 -9.82 -2.46
CA SER A 369 -6.41 -8.96 -1.95
C SER A 369 -6.65 -8.50 -0.50
N ARG A 370 -5.55 -8.24 0.22
CA ARG A 370 -5.60 -7.66 1.57
C ARG A 370 -6.22 -6.26 1.56
N TYR A 371 -5.89 -5.46 0.54
CA TYR A 371 -6.46 -4.12 0.36
C TYR A 371 -7.98 -4.22 0.20
N GLY A 372 -8.47 -5.09 -0.69
CA GLY A 372 -9.89 -5.31 -0.95
C GLY A 372 -10.67 -5.74 0.30
N ARG A 373 -10.15 -6.71 1.06
CA ARG A 373 -10.76 -7.14 2.33
C ARG A 373 -10.82 -6.03 3.37
N THR A 374 -9.74 -5.26 3.49
CA THR A 374 -9.67 -4.11 4.40
C THR A 374 -10.64 -3.00 3.96
N LEU A 375 -10.80 -2.80 2.66
CA LEU A 375 -11.77 -1.87 2.08
C LEU A 375 -13.22 -2.32 2.36
N ILE A 376 -13.54 -3.61 2.21
CA ILE A 376 -14.87 -4.15 2.57
C ILE A 376 -15.18 -3.84 4.04
N VAL A 377 -14.24 -4.13 4.94
CA VAL A 377 -14.36 -3.82 6.36
C VAL A 377 -14.63 -2.33 6.58
N LYS A 378 -13.91 -1.44 5.89
CA LYS A 378 -14.15 0.02 5.93
C LYS A 378 -15.56 0.37 5.47
N VAL A 379 -16.00 -0.18 4.34
CA VAL A 379 -17.32 0.08 3.77
C VAL A 379 -18.42 -0.39 4.72
N CYS A 380 -18.30 -1.58 5.31
CA CYS A 380 -19.27 -2.07 6.31
C CYS A 380 -19.35 -1.13 7.52
N LEU A 381 -18.22 -0.68 8.05
CA LEU A 381 -18.18 0.28 9.16
C LEU A 381 -18.81 1.63 8.78
N VAL A 382 -18.56 2.12 7.56
CA VAL A 382 -19.17 3.36 7.04
C VAL A 382 -20.68 3.21 6.90
N VAL A 383 -21.18 2.09 6.39
CA VAL A 383 -22.63 1.80 6.29
C VAL A 383 -23.28 1.81 7.67
N VAL A 384 -22.62 1.19 8.67
CA VAL A 384 -23.09 1.22 10.06
C VAL A 384 -23.10 2.65 10.60
N LEU A 385 -22.04 3.43 10.36
CA LEU A 385 -21.96 4.83 10.78
C LEU A 385 -23.06 5.70 10.15
N ILE A 386 -23.36 5.51 8.86
CA ILE A 386 -24.46 6.19 8.17
C ILE A 386 -25.81 5.81 8.80
N ALA A 387 -26.02 4.53 9.11
CA ALA A 387 -27.25 4.07 9.76
C ALA A 387 -27.42 4.68 11.16
N LEU A 388 -26.35 4.74 11.95
CA LEU A 388 -26.34 5.43 13.25
C LEU A 388 -26.69 6.92 13.10
N GLY A 389 -26.06 7.61 12.14
CA GLY A 389 -26.35 9.02 11.86
C GLY A 389 -27.79 9.27 11.42
N ALA A 390 -28.38 8.34 10.64
CA ALA A 390 -29.80 8.40 10.25
C ALA A 390 -30.73 8.25 11.46
N VAL A 391 -30.43 7.31 12.37
CA VAL A 391 -31.18 7.13 13.63
C VAL A 391 -31.06 8.39 14.51
N SER A 392 -29.85 8.94 14.66
CA SER A 392 -29.60 10.19 15.39
C SER A 392 -30.40 11.35 14.81
N ARG A 393 -30.49 11.45 13.47
CA ARG A 393 -31.30 12.49 12.79
C ARG A 393 -32.79 12.36 13.08
N VAL A 394 -33.34 11.14 13.10
CA VAL A 394 -34.75 10.90 13.45
C VAL A 394 -34.99 11.19 14.94
N ALA A 395 -34.07 10.80 15.82
CA ALA A 395 -34.14 11.08 17.25
C ALA A 395 -34.14 12.60 17.54
N MET A 396 -33.35 13.38 16.79
CA MET A 396 -33.36 14.84 16.83
C MET A 396 -34.73 15.40 16.41
N GLN A 397 -35.31 14.93 15.31
CA GLN A 397 -36.64 15.36 14.87
C GLN A 397 -37.74 15.05 15.89
N ARG A 398 -37.57 13.98 16.67
CA ARG A 398 -38.49 13.55 17.73
C ARG A 398 -38.19 14.15 19.11
N LYS A 399 -37.26 15.11 19.22
CA LYS A 399 -36.83 15.77 20.46
C LYS A 399 -36.34 14.81 21.58
N GLN A 400 -35.73 13.67 21.23
CA GLN A 400 -35.24 12.68 22.19
C GLN A 400 -33.75 12.90 22.58
N SER A 401 -33.48 13.93 23.39
CA SER A 401 -32.13 14.44 23.68
C SER A 401 -31.18 13.46 24.38
N GLY A 402 -31.68 12.56 25.24
CA GLY A 402 -30.85 11.58 25.96
C GLY A 402 -30.23 10.51 25.07
N SER A 403 -30.98 9.98 24.10
CA SER A 403 -30.47 8.96 23.16
C SER A 403 -29.44 9.51 22.18
N LEU A 404 -29.55 10.81 21.86
CA LEU A 404 -28.66 11.51 20.94
C LEU A 404 -27.22 11.56 21.48
N ARG A 405 -27.05 11.83 22.77
CA ARG A 405 -25.72 11.94 23.41
C ARG A 405 -24.93 10.63 23.41
N GLN A 406 -25.61 9.51 23.61
CA GLN A 406 -24.98 8.18 23.56
C GLN A 406 -24.69 7.77 22.12
N SER A 407 -25.61 8.02 21.20
CA SER A 407 -25.44 7.73 19.77
C SER A 407 -24.23 8.47 19.18
N MET A 408 -24.11 9.78 19.42
CA MET A 408 -23.00 10.58 18.89
C MET A 408 -21.62 10.13 19.41
N GLY A 409 -21.55 9.63 20.65
CA GLY A 409 -20.31 9.05 21.19
C GLY A 409 -19.90 7.77 20.46
N ILE A 410 -20.87 6.91 20.11
CA ILE A 410 -20.63 5.69 19.32
C ILE A 410 -20.23 6.08 17.89
N GLU A 411 -20.89 7.06 17.28
CA GLU A 411 -20.53 7.56 15.94
C GLU A 411 -19.09 8.09 15.88
N VAL A 412 -18.63 8.80 16.93
CA VAL A 412 -17.23 9.24 17.06
C VAL A 412 -16.27 8.05 17.09
N LEU A 413 -16.57 7.02 17.89
CA LEU A 413 -15.73 5.82 17.97
C LEU A 413 -15.60 5.14 16.60
N PHE A 414 -16.71 5.01 15.87
CA PHE A 414 -16.71 4.49 14.50
C PHE A 414 -15.88 5.35 13.55
N GLY A 415 -16.03 6.67 13.60
CA GLY A 415 -15.21 7.61 12.82
C GLY A 415 -13.71 7.43 13.08
N LEU A 416 -13.30 7.29 14.35
CA LEU A 416 -11.90 7.07 14.72
C LEU A 416 -11.35 5.73 14.22
N ILE A 417 -12.14 4.65 14.31
CA ILE A 417 -11.78 3.32 13.80
C ILE A 417 -11.66 3.35 12.26
N ILE A 418 -12.60 3.99 11.57
CA ILE A 418 -12.57 4.14 10.10
C ILE A 418 -11.34 4.95 9.66
N LEU A 419 -10.97 6.00 10.41
CA LEU A 419 -9.75 6.75 10.15
C LEU A 419 -8.48 5.91 10.35
N ALA A 420 -8.43 5.08 11.41
CA ALA A 420 -7.30 4.18 11.65
C ALA A 420 -7.19 3.12 10.55
N LEU A 421 -8.31 2.55 10.13
CA LEU A 421 -8.34 1.62 9.00
C LEU A 421 -7.91 2.31 7.70
N THR A 422 -8.30 3.55 7.49
CA THR A 422 -7.89 4.35 6.34
C THR A 422 -6.38 4.60 6.34
N SER A 423 -5.75 4.87 7.49
CA SER A 423 -4.29 5.04 7.54
C SER A 423 -3.53 3.76 7.19
N THR A 424 -4.11 2.59 7.48
CA THR A 424 -3.56 1.29 7.03
C THR A 424 -3.81 1.02 5.55
N LEU A 425 -4.98 1.39 5.00
CA LEU A 425 -5.28 1.22 3.57
C LEU A 425 -4.35 2.06 2.69
N VAL A 426 -4.05 3.29 3.10
CA VAL A 426 -3.09 4.15 2.40
C VAL A 426 -1.67 3.59 2.44
N ALA A 427 -1.40 2.66 3.37
CA ALA A 427 -0.12 1.98 3.52
C ALA A 427 -0.08 0.62 2.80
N MET A 428 -1.10 0.27 2.01
CA MET A 428 -1.23 -1.00 1.32
C MET A 428 -1.37 -0.76 -0.18
N PRO A 429 -0.73 -1.59 -1.02
CA PRO A 429 -0.86 -1.43 -2.46
C PRO A 429 -2.30 -1.77 -2.85
N PRO A 430 -2.99 -0.88 -3.58
CA PRO A 430 -4.38 -1.11 -3.98
C PRO A 430 -4.49 -2.24 -5.00
N LYS A 431 -3.58 -2.28 -5.96
CA LYS A 431 -3.45 -3.37 -6.92
C LYS A 431 -2.85 -4.55 -6.18
N GLY A 432 -3.67 -5.58 -5.96
CA GLY A 432 -3.26 -6.76 -5.23
C GLY A 432 -2.00 -7.36 -5.85
N VAL A 433 -1.02 -7.64 -5.01
CA VAL A 433 0.20 -8.32 -5.43
C VAL A 433 -0.18 -9.78 -5.50
N LEU A 434 -0.53 -10.21 -6.70
CA LEU A 434 -0.37 -11.61 -7.02
C LEU A 434 1.13 -11.82 -7.09
N GLU A 435 1.76 -12.15 -5.94
CA GLU A 435 3.17 -12.53 -5.98
C GLU A 435 3.29 -13.63 -7.04
N PRO A 436 4.18 -13.46 -8.03
CA PRO A 436 4.63 -14.59 -8.82
C PRO A 436 5.21 -15.53 -7.77
N ALA A 437 4.51 -16.59 -7.41
CA ALA A 437 5.16 -17.63 -6.63
C ALA A 437 6.05 -18.31 -7.66
N PRO A 438 7.38 -18.07 -7.65
CA PRO A 438 8.22 -18.80 -8.57
C PRO A 438 8.11 -20.26 -8.17
N LEU A 439 7.79 -21.11 -9.14
CA LEU A 439 7.74 -22.55 -8.91
C LEU A 439 9.06 -23.12 -9.41
N SER A 440 9.92 -23.56 -8.50
CA SER A 440 11.08 -24.38 -8.84
C SER A 440 10.82 -25.82 -8.42
N SER A 441 11.12 -26.76 -9.31
CA SER A 441 11.02 -28.19 -9.04
C SER A 441 12.12 -28.95 -9.75
N THR A 442 12.71 -29.92 -9.03
CA THR A 442 13.71 -30.83 -9.58
C THR A 442 13.07 -32.18 -9.90
N ILE A 443 13.24 -32.65 -11.13
CA ILE A 443 12.69 -33.91 -11.63
C ILE A 443 13.83 -34.89 -11.86
N PHE A 444 13.71 -36.11 -11.36
CA PHE A 444 14.72 -37.16 -11.49
C PHE A 444 14.28 -38.22 -12.51
N GLN A 445 15.17 -38.56 -13.46
CA GLN A 445 15.04 -39.71 -14.36
C GLN A 445 16.37 -40.45 -14.42
N GLY A 446 16.47 -41.56 -13.69
CA GLY A 446 17.74 -42.27 -13.50
C GLY A 446 18.77 -41.37 -12.82
N GLN A 447 19.92 -41.18 -13.47
CA GLN A 447 20.98 -40.28 -13.00
C GLN A 447 20.85 -38.85 -13.53
N MET A 448 19.89 -38.53 -14.41
CA MET A 448 19.69 -37.16 -14.87
C MET A 448 18.66 -36.43 -14.04
N ILE A 449 18.90 -35.15 -13.85
CA ILE A 449 18.00 -34.21 -13.20
C ILE A 449 17.67 -33.07 -14.15
N VAL A 450 16.41 -32.65 -14.10
CA VAL A 450 15.95 -31.42 -14.73
C VAL A 450 15.43 -30.52 -13.62
N GLU A 451 16.06 -29.39 -13.43
CA GLU A 451 15.54 -28.31 -12.59
C GLU A 451 14.71 -27.39 -13.48
N LEU A 452 13.40 -27.35 -13.22
CA LEU A 452 12.46 -26.49 -13.92
C LEU A 452 12.06 -25.36 -12.98
N SER A 453 12.23 -24.12 -13.43
CA SER A 453 11.72 -22.94 -12.73
C SER A 453 10.77 -22.12 -13.60
N LEU A 454 9.68 -21.67 -12.99
CA LEU A 454 8.72 -20.75 -13.58
C LEU A 454 8.81 -19.42 -12.85
N THR A 455 8.89 -18.31 -13.59
CA THR A 455 8.81 -16.98 -12.98
C THR A 455 7.43 -16.71 -12.37
N SER A 456 6.36 -17.33 -12.89
CA SER A 456 5.01 -17.22 -12.32
C SER A 456 4.19 -18.51 -12.48
N ALA A 457 3.74 -19.11 -11.38
CA ALA A 457 2.74 -20.20 -11.39
C ALA A 457 1.29 -19.68 -11.36
N ARG A 458 0.95 -18.72 -12.23
CA ARG A 458 -0.41 -18.13 -12.36
C ARG A 458 -0.86 -18.01 -13.81
N ILE A 459 -2.16 -17.75 -14.01
CA ILE A 459 -2.72 -17.43 -15.33
C ILE A 459 -1.97 -16.23 -15.93
N GLY A 460 -1.59 -16.34 -17.20
CA GLY A 460 -0.85 -15.33 -17.95
C GLY A 460 0.53 -15.83 -18.40
N GLN A 461 1.37 -14.90 -18.84
CA GLN A 461 2.72 -15.23 -19.29
C GLN A 461 3.61 -15.63 -18.10
N SER A 462 4.39 -16.69 -18.29
CA SER A 462 5.47 -17.09 -17.41
C SER A 462 6.70 -17.40 -18.25
N GLU A 463 7.85 -16.93 -17.78
CA GLU A 463 9.13 -17.43 -18.26
C GLU A 463 9.39 -18.80 -17.61
N VAL A 464 9.97 -19.68 -18.39
CA VAL A 464 10.32 -21.05 -18.04
C VAL A 464 11.82 -21.16 -18.18
N HIS A 465 12.52 -21.51 -17.12
CA HIS A 465 13.92 -21.88 -17.18
C HIS A 465 14.10 -23.35 -16.85
N MET A 466 15.04 -23.97 -17.52
CA MET A 466 15.31 -25.39 -17.39
C MET A 466 16.81 -25.64 -17.40
N VAL A 467 17.32 -26.24 -16.33
CA VAL A 467 18.72 -26.66 -16.23
C VAL A 467 18.78 -28.18 -16.21
N VAL A 468 19.59 -28.76 -17.08
CA VAL A 468 19.82 -30.21 -17.14
C VAL A 468 21.18 -30.54 -16.52
N ALA A 469 21.19 -31.47 -15.57
CA ALA A 469 22.41 -31.94 -14.92
C ALA A 469 22.36 -33.44 -14.62
N ARG A 470 23.46 -34.02 -14.13
CA ARG A 470 23.45 -35.34 -13.49
C ARG A 470 23.37 -35.20 -11.97
N ALA A 471 22.69 -36.15 -11.35
CA ALA A 471 22.54 -36.27 -9.90
C ALA A 471 23.88 -36.50 -9.17
N ASP A 472 24.91 -37.01 -9.87
CA ASP A 472 26.26 -37.21 -9.33
C ASP A 472 27.20 -36.00 -9.54
N GLY A 473 26.70 -34.91 -10.12
CA GLY A 473 27.46 -33.68 -10.38
C GLY A 473 28.40 -33.75 -11.59
N THR A 474 28.41 -34.85 -12.35
CA THR A 474 29.21 -34.94 -13.58
C THR A 474 28.56 -34.19 -14.74
N PHE A 475 29.39 -33.62 -15.62
CA PHE A 475 28.88 -32.91 -16.79
C PHE A 475 28.15 -33.87 -17.74
N VAL A 476 27.01 -33.41 -18.27
CA VAL A 476 26.25 -34.09 -19.33
C VAL A 476 26.28 -33.19 -20.54
N GLN A 477 26.78 -33.65 -21.67
CA GLN A 477 26.56 -32.94 -22.93
C GLN A 477 25.17 -33.31 -23.46
N ILE A 478 24.34 -32.32 -23.75
CA ILE A 478 23.05 -32.51 -24.40
C ILE A 478 23.06 -31.84 -25.76
N GLU A 479 22.38 -32.45 -26.73
CA GLU A 479 22.30 -31.99 -28.11
C GLU A 479 21.17 -30.98 -28.30
N ALA A 480 20.05 -31.19 -27.61
CA ALA A 480 18.89 -30.31 -27.61
C ALA A 480 17.95 -30.65 -26.46
N ALA A 481 17.11 -29.68 -26.08
CA ALA A 481 15.97 -29.94 -25.22
C ALA A 481 14.71 -29.24 -25.77
N THR A 482 13.57 -29.90 -25.65
CA THR A 482 12.27 -29.35 -26.05
C THR A 482 11.26 -29.55 -24.94
N ALA A 483 10.32 -28.62 -24.80
CA ALA A 483 9.26 -28.73 -23.82
C ALA A 483 7.89 -28.51 -24.46
N ARG A 484 6.87 -29.11 -23.87
CA ARG A 484 5.47 -28.93 -24.23
C ARG A 484 4.60 -28.95 -22.99
N MET A 485 3.49 -28.24 -23.03
CA MET A 485 2.54 -28.19 -21.93
C MET A 485 1.15 -28.63 -22.38
N SER A 486 0.40 -29.25 -21.47
CA SER A 486 -1.00 -29.59 -21.68
C SER A 486 -1.81 -29.39 -20.41
N MET A 487 -3.14 -29.33 -20.55
CA MET A 487 -4.06 -29.34 -19.42
C MET A 487 -5.07 -30.48 -19.61
N PRO A 488 -4.76 -31.69 -19.10
CA PRO A 488 -5.61 -32.87 -19.29
C PRO A 488 -7.05 -32.65 -18.83
N ALA A 489 -7.23 -31.96 -17.69
CA ALA A 489 -8.55 -31.69 -17.12
C ALA A 489 -9.49 -30.88 -18.03
N ARG A 490 -8.95 -30.14 -19.01
CA ARG A 490 -9.71 -29.34 -19.98
C ARG A 490 -9.57 -29.84 -21.43
N ASN A 491 -8.97 -31.02 -21.64
CA ASN A 491 -8.63 -31.53 -22.98
C ASN A 491 -7.83 -30.52 -23.84
N ILE A 492 -6.99 -29.70 -23.20
CA ILE A 492 -6.10 -28.80 -23.94
C ILE A 492 -4.91 -29.65 -24.41
N PRO A 493 -4.68 -29.75 -25.74
CA PRO A 493 -3.62 -30.59 -26.29
C PRO A 493 -2.23 -30.01 -25.99
N ASN A 494 -1.21 -30.82 -26.23
CA ASN A 494 0.19 -30.41 -26.04
C ASN A 494 0.55 -29.22 -26.93
N GLY A 495 0.70 -28.04 -26.33
CA GLY A 495 1.26 -26.84 -26.95
C GLY A 495 2.78 -26.76 -26.74
N PRO A 496 3.57 -26.31 -27.73
CA PRO A 496 5.01 -26.21 -27.58
C PRO A 496 5.39 -25.08 -26.60
N ILE A 497 6.43 -25.31 -25.81
CA ILE A 497 7.19 -24.26 -25.13
C ILE A 497 8.46 -24.08 -25.96
N VAL A 498 8.59 -22.94 -26.64
CA VAL A 498 9.78 -22.62 -27.42
C VAL A 498 10.90 -22.32 -26.44
N LEU A 499 11.90 -23.20 -26.39
CA LEU A 499 13.06 -23.07 -25.54
C LEU A 499 14.27 -22.68 -26.39
N GLU A 500 15.04 -21.70 -25.92
CA GLU A 500 16.32 -21.29 -26.47
C GLU A 500 17.42 -21.66 -25.48
N GLU A 501 18.55 -22.15 -25.98
CA GLU A 501 19.72 -22.43 -25.14
C GLU A 501 20.39 -21.11 -24.77
N THR A 502 20.35 -20.78 -23.48
CA THR A 502 20.89 -19.52 -22.92
C THR A 502 22.23 -19.70 -22.23
N GLY A 503 22.64 -20.95 -21.99
CA GLY A 503 23.92 -21.32 -21.39
C GLY A 503 24.13 -22.83 -21.46
N SER A 504 25.29 -23.31 -21.01
CA SER A 504 25.61 -24.75 -21.04
C SER A 504 24.57 -25.56 -20.28
N ASN A 505 23.78 -26.37 -21.00
CA ASN A 505 22.64 -27.13 -20.48
C ASN A 505 21.52 -26.31 -19.82
N HIS A 506 21.46 -25.01 -20.09
CA HIS A 506 20.44 -24.10 -19.60
C HIS A 506 19.61 -23.60 -20.76
N PHE A 507 18.30 -23.79 -20.67
CA PHE A 507 17.35 -23.31 -21.64
C PHE A 507 16.33 -22.40 -20.98
N SER A 508 15.91 -21.36 -21.69
CA SER A 508 14.80 -20.51 -21.28
C SER A 508 13.78 -20.35 -22.39
N GLY A 509 12.55 -20.00 -22.02
CA GLY A 509 11.49 -19.72 -22.96
C GLY A 509 10.31 -19.04 -22.28
N VAL A 510 9.40 -18.48 -23.07
CA VAL A 510 8.18 -17.85 -22.55
C VAL A 510 6.98 -18.72 -22.92
N THR A 511 6.08 -18.90 -21.97
CA THR A 511 4.82 -19.62 -22.16
C THR A 511 3.65 -18.85 -21.55
N GLU A 512 2.42 -19.16 -21.97
CA GLU A 512 1.21 -18.51 -21.47
C GLU A 512 0.22 -19.55 -20.94
N PHE A 513 -0.06 -19.49 -19.63
CA PHE A 513 -1.07 -20.33 -19.00
C PHE A 513 -2.43 -19.65 -19.07
N ALA A 514 -3.28 -20.09 -19.99
CA ALA A 514 -4.60 -19.46 -20.19
C ALA A 514 -5.61 -19.75 -19.07
N TYR A 515 -5.37 -20.75 -18.22
CA TYR A 515 -6.33 -21.23 -17.21
C TYR A 515 -5.64 -21.66 -15.92
N SER A 516 -6.33 -21.49 -14.79
CA SER A 516 -5.90 -22.03 -13.50
C SER A 516 -6.20 -23.52 -13.40
N GLY A 517 -5.35 -24.25 -12.70
CA GLY A 517 -5.44 -25.68 -12.42
C GLY A 517 -4.13 -26.38 -12.71
N GLU A 518 -4.15 -27.70 -12.65
CA GLU A 518 -2.96 -28.52 -12.90
C GLU A 518 -2.62 -28.57 -14.40
N TRP A 519 -1.45 -28.06 -14.76
CA TRP A 519 -0.83 -28.18 -16.07
C TRP A 519 0.26 -29.24 -16.04
N VAL A 520 0.37 -30.02 -17.10
CA VAL A 520 1.44 -31.02 -17.25
C VAL A 520 2.47 -30.49 -18.23
N ILE A 521 3.70 -30.32 -17.77
CA ILE A 521 4.85 -29.96 -18.60
C ILE A 521 5.65 -31.23 -18.87
N GLU A 522 5.87 -31.51 -20.15
CA GLU A 522 6.67 -32.63 -20.63
C GLU A 522 7.93 -32.08 -21.30
N ILE A 523 9.07 -32.61 -20.89
CA ILE A 523 10.40 -32.14 -21.32
C ILE A 523 11.13 -33.31 -21.94
N LEU A 524 11.58 -33.15 -23.18
CA LEU A 524 12.38 -34.11 -23.92
C LEU A 524 13.82 -33.60 -23.99
N VAL A 525 14.72 -34.29 -23.30
CA VAL A 525 16.16 -34.01 -23.33
C VAL A 525 16.82 -35.02 -24.26
N LYS A 526 17.44 -34.53 -25.34
CA LYS A 526 18.21 -35.34 -26.29
C LYS A 526 19.69 -35.28 -25.92
N GLN A 527 20.25 -36.41 -25.49
CA GLN A 527 21.68 -36.51 -25.14
C GLN A 527 22.53 -36.80 -26.39
N THR A 528 22.04 -37.67 -27.27
CA THR A 528 22.69 -38.09 -28.51
C THR A 528 21.63 -38.39 -29.57
N ALA A 529 22.04 -38.65 -30.81
CA ALA A 529 21.13 -39.04 -31.89
C ALA A 529 20.24 -40.26 -31.58
N SER A 530 20.64 -41.13 -30.64
CA SER A 530 19.94 -42.35 -30.25
C SER A 530 19.44 -42.37 -28.79
N SER A 531 19.71 -41.33 -28.00
CA SER A 531 19.33 -41.26 -26.57
C SER A 531 18.52 -40.01 -26.27
N THR A 532 17.24 -40.22 -25.92
CA THR A 532 16.31 -39.17 -25.49
C THR A 532 15.63 -39.61 -24.20
N THR A 533 15.55 -38.70 -23.23
CA THR A 533 14.85 -38.95 -21.95
C THR A 533 13.68 -37.99 -21.81
N LEU A 534 12.54 -38.52 -21.35
CA LEU A 534 11.32 -37.76 -21.11
C LEU A 534 11.15 -37.49 -19.60
N PHE A 535 10.99 -36.22 -19.24
CA PHE A 535 10.60 -35.78 -17.91
C PHE A 535 9.16 -35.27 -17.96
N LYS A 536 8.41 -35.49 -16.89
CA LYS A 536 7.05 -34.97 -16.75
C LYS A 536 6.86 -34.38 -15.37
N ILE A 537 6.19 -33.25 -15.30
CA ILE A 537 5.82 -32.60 -14.05
C ILE A 537 4.42 -32.00 -14.13
N ALA A 538 3.66 -32.19 -13.06
CA ALA A 538 2.41 -31.49 -12.83
C ALA A 538 2.70 -30.18 -12.07
N VAL A 539 2.22 -29.08 -12.61
CA VAL A 539 2.37 -27.73 -12.04
C VAL A 539 0.99 -27.17 -11.76
N GLU A 540 0.75 -26.80 -10.50
CA GLU A 540 -0.49 -26.15 -10.11
C GLU A 540 -0.45 -24.66 -10.44
N ILE A 541 -1.20 -24.24 -11.46
CA ILE A 541 -1.33 -22.84 -11.87
C ILE A 541 -2.50 -22.20 -11.13
N LYS A 542 -2.22 -21.15 -10.35
CA LYS A 542 -3.23 -20.41 -9.62
C LYS A 542 -3.88 -19.33 -10.50
N LYS A 543 -5.03 -18.83 -10.06
CA LYS A 543 -5.67 -17.68 -10.72
C LYS A 543 -4.81 -16.43 -10.64
#